data_AF-A0A9D1NGK8-F1
#
_entry.id   AF-A0A9D1NGK8-F1
#
_cell.length_a   1.000
_cell.length_b   1.000
_cell.length_c   1.000
_cell.angle_alpha   90.00
_cell.angle_beta   90.00
_cell.angle_gamma   90.00
#
_symmetry.space_group_name_H-M   'P 1'
#
loop_
_entity.id
_entity.type
_entity.pdbx_description
1 polymer ?
#
loop_
_entity_poly.entity_id
_entity_poly.type
_entity_poly.pdbx_seq_one_letter_code
_entity_poly.pdbx_strand_id
1 'polypeptide(L)' 'MQIDIEVEDGIVKNVKFHGGCNGNGKGIASLVRGRSVDEVIAALEGTTCGSKPTSCPDQLAVALKEIRKGA' A
#
# COMPACT_ATOMS: atom_id res chain seq x y z
N MET A 1 6.61 4.12 9.60
CA MET A 1 7.11 4.06 8.20
C MET A 1 6.36 5.12 7.42
N GLN A 2 7.05 5.84 6.54
CA GLN A 2 6.41 6.77 5.61
C GLN A 2 6.21 6.05 4.27
N ILE A 3 5.08 6.29 3.61
CA ILE A 3 4.76 5.73 2.30
C ILE A 3 4.31 6.89 1.41
N ASP A 4 5.02 7.11 0.31
CA ASP A 4 4.55 8.04 -0.73
C ASP A 4 3.68 7.25 -1.69
N ILE A 5 2.50 7.78 -1.99
CA ILE A 5 1.50 7.12 -2.84
C ILE A 5 0.99 8.15 -3.85
N GLU A 6 1.01 7.78 -5.12
CA GLU A 6 0.40 8.54 -6.20
C GLU A 6 -0.83 7.77 -6.71
N VAL A 7 -1.98 8.42 -6.66
CA VAL A 7 -3.26 7.90 -7.16
C VAL A 7 -3.84 8.90 -8.16
N GLU A 8 -4.31 8.39 -9.28
CA GLU A 8 -4.98 9.17 -10.33
C GLU A 8 -6.17 8.35 -10.82
N ASP A 9 -7.36 8.97 -10.86
CA ASP A 9 -8.64 8.34 -11.22
C ASP A 9 -8.93 7.03 -10.47
N GLY A 10 -8.57 6.97 -9.19
CA GLY A 10 -8.73 5.78 -8.36
C GLY A 10 -7.78 4.63 -8.70
N ILE A 11 -6.76 4.87 -9.52
CA ILE A 11 -5.72 3.91 -9.91
C ILE A 11 -4.39 4.27 -9.25
N VAL A 12 -3.74 3.28 -8.65
CA VAL A 12 -2.41 3.45 -8.05
C VAL A 12 -1.36 3.58 -9.17
N LYS A 13 -0.68 4.73 -9.24
CA LYS A 13 0.39 4.98 -10.23
C LYS A 13 1.76 4.67 -9.67
N ASN A 14 1.99 5.01 -8.40
CA ASN A 14 3.28 4.81 -7.77
C ASN A 14 3.14 4.61 -6.26
N VAL A 15 4.04 3.80 -5.70
CA VAL A 15 4.18 3.60 -4.25
C VAL A 15 5.66 3.56 -3.92
N LYS A 16 6.07 4.29 -2.88
CA LYS A 16 7.44 4.25 -2.36
C LYS A 16 7.43 4.12 -0.85
N PHE A 17 8.05 3.06 -0.35
CA PHE A 17 8.22 2.82 1.07
C PHE A 17 9.53 3.45 1.57
N HIS A 18 9.45 4.20 2.66
CA HIS A 18 10.62 4.72 3.38
C HIS A 18 10.81 3.94 4.68
N GLY A 19 11.67 2.93 4.61
CA GLY A 19 11.95 1.98 5.69
C GLY A 19 11.39 0.58 5.42
N GLY A 20 11.74 -0.37 6.29
CA GLY A 20 11.40 -1.78 6.13
C GLY A 20 12.33 -2.52 5.15
N CYS A 21 11.89 -3.68 4.66
CA CYS A 21 12.65 -4.48 3.71
C CYS A 21 12.59 -3.84 2.30
N ASN A 22 13.74 -3.35 1.81
CA ASN A 22 13.87 -2.68 0.51
C ASN A 22 13.34 -3.53 -0.66
N GLY A 23 13.67 -4.83 -0.69
CA GLY A 23 13.23 -5.74 -1.75
C GLY A 23 11.72 -5.94 -1.77
N ASN A 24 11.13 -6.22 -0.60
CA ASN A 24 9.68 -6.39 -0.47
C ASN A 24 8.92 -5.10 -0.79
N GLY A 25 9.39 -3.95 -0.32
CA GLY A 25 8.77 -2.66 -0.63
C GLY A 25 8.72 -2.38 -2.13
N LYS A 26 9.83 -2.63 -2.84
CA LYS A 26 9.89 -2.51 -4.31
C LYS A 26 8.99 -3.53 -5.01
N GLY A 27 8.96 -4.76 -4.53
CA GLY A 27 8.10 -5.82 -5.06
C GLY A 27 6.61 -5.46 -4.95
N ILE A 28 6.16 -5.06 -3.76
CA ILE A 28 4.79 -4.63 -3.52
C ILE A 28 4.45 -3.43 -4.41
N ALA A 29 5.31 -2.40 -4.46
CA ALA A 29 5.10 -1.24 -5.30
C ALA A 29 4.93 -1.59 -6.79
N SER A 30 5.68 -2.58 -7.28
CA SER A 30 5.53 -3.09 -8.65
C SER A 30 4.23 -3.86 -8.86
N LEU A 31 3.78 -4.63 -7.87
CA LEU A 31 2.56 -5.46 -7.97
C LEU A 31 1.28 -4.64 -7.95
N VAL A 32 1.27 -3.53 -7.20
CA VAL A 32 0.07 -2.69 -7.03
C VAL A 32 -0.07 -1.60 -8.09
N ARG A 33 1.00 -1.29 -8.83
CA ARG A 33 0.97 -0.29 -9.91
C ARG A 33 -0.05 -0.68 -10.98
N GLY A 34 -0.91 0.26 -11.35
CA GLY A 34 -1.95 0.10 -12.36
C GLY A 34 -3.23 -0.59 -11.85
N ARG A 35 -3.28 -0.99 -10.59
CA ARG A 35 -4.48 -1.56 -9.97
C ARG A 35 -5.35 -0.47 -9.35
N SER A 36 -6.64 -0.76 -9.21
CA SER A 36 -7.55 0.14 -8.51
C SER A 36 -7.22 0.18 -7.01
N VAL A 37 -7.49 1.32 -6.38
CA VAL A 37 -7.31 1.51 -4.95
C VAL A 37 -8.06 0.44 -4.15
N ASP A 38 -9.29 0.11 -4.56
CA ASP A 38 -10.13 -0.87 -3.87
C ASP A 38 -9.58 -2.29 -3.97
N GLU A 39 -9.06 -2.68 -5.14
CA GLU A 39 -8.43 -3.99 -5.33
C GLU A 39 -7.19 -4.12 -4.42
N VAL A 40 -6.37 -3.08 -4.34
CA VAL A 40 -5.16 -3.09 -3.52
C VAL A 40 -5.50 -3.13 -2.03
N ILE A 41 -6.50 -2.37 -1.58
CA ILE A 41 -6.96 -2.43 -0.19
C ILE A 41 -7.45 -3.84 0.16
N ALA A 42 -8.33 -4.41 -0.67
CA ALA A 42 -8.90 -5.73 -0.43
C ALA A 42 -7.84 -6.84 -0.41
N ALA A 43 -6.79 -6.71 -1.22
CA ALA A 43 -5.70 -7.68 -1.28
C ALA A 43 -4.73 -7.62 -0.09
N LEU A 44 -4.51 -6.43 0.50
CA LEU A 44 -3.42 -6.21 1.45
C LEU A 44 -3.88 -5.97 2.90
N GLU A 45 -5.11 -5.50 3.11
CA GLU A 45 -5.65 -5.21 4.43
C GLU A 45 -5.56 -6.41 5.38
N GLY A 46 -5.12 -6.16 6.61
CA GLY A 46 -5.04 -7.16 7.67
C GLY A 46 -3.83 -8.08 7.54
N THR A 47 -2.96 -7.90 6.55
CA THR A 47 -1.71 -8.66 6.44
C THR A 47 -0.83 -8.35 7.65
N THR A 48 -0.53 -9.33 8.49
CA THR A 48 0.33 -9.17 9.68
C THR A 48 1.78 -9.58 9.40
N CYS A 49 2.70 -9.24 10.31
CA CYS A 49 4.12 -9.61 10.21
C CYS A 49 4.60 -10.27 11.51
N GLY A 50 4.56 -11.61 11.54
CA GLY A 50 4.83 -12.37 12.76
C GLY A 50 3.82 -12.03 13.86
N SER A 51 4.31 -11.63 15.04
CA SER A 51 3.47 -11.19 16.16
C SER A 51 3.00 -9.73 16.08
N LYS A 52 3.42 -8.98 15.05
CA LYS A 52 3.02 -7.57 14.90
C LYS A 52 1.59 -7.49 14.36
N PRO A 53 0.75 -6.58 14.90
CA PRO A 53 -0.63 -6.42 14.46
C PRO A 53 -0.77 -5.77 13.07
N THR A 54 0.33 -5.44 12.41
CA THR A 54 0.37 -4.76 11.11
C THR A 54 1.64 -5.12 10.34
N SER A 55 1.68 -4.80 9.04
CA SER A 55 2.81 -5.03 8.14
C SER A 55 2.93 -3.93 7.07
N CYS A 56 3.96 -3.96 6.22
CA CYS A 56 4.08 -3.00 5.13
C CYS A 56 2.90 -3.05 4.13
N PRO A 57 2.43 -4.22 3.68
CA PRO A 57 1.18 -4.34 2.92
C PRO A 57 -0.03 -3.72 3.61
N ASP A 58 -0.24 -4.02 4.89
CA ASP A 58 -1.38 -3.53 5.64
C ASP A 58 -1.34 -2.01 5.85
N GLN A 59 -0.16 -1.46 6.12
CA GLN A 59 0.04 0.00 6.21
C GLN A 59 -0.24 0.71 4.88
N LEU A 60 0.07 0.07 3.74
CA LEU A 60 -0.32 0.60 2.43
C LEU A 60 -1.85 0.59 2.27
N ALA A 61 -2.53 -0.49 2.66
CA ALA A 61 -4.00 -0.56 2.61
C ALA A 61 -4.65 0.54 3.47
N VAL A 62 -4.16 0.75 4.69
CA VAL A 62 -4.64 1.82 5.57
C VAL A 62 -4.43 3.20 4.92
N ALA A 63 -3.25 3.47 4.36
CA ALA A 63 -2.97 4.74 3.71
C ALA A 63 -3.88 4.99 2.48
N LEU A 64 -4.11 3.95 1.68
CA LEU A 64 -5.02 4.02 0.53
C LEU A 64 -6.48 4.26 0.94
N LYS A 65 -6.93 3.70 2.07
CA LYS A 65 -8.27 4.00 2.61
C LYS A 65 -8.44 5.47 2.96
N GLU A 66 -7.41 6.09 3.54
CA GLU A 66 -7.46 7.51 3.89
C GLU A 66 -7.47 8.38 2.63
N ILE A 67 -6.68 8.06 1.60
CA ILE A 67 -6.74 8.74 0.29
C ILE A 67 -8.15 8.62 -0.32
N ARG A 68 -8.73 7.41 -0.32
CA ARG A 68 -10.07 7.16 -0.88
C ARG A 68 -11.18 7.95 -0.17
N LYS A 69 -11.07 8.19 1.13
CA LYS A 69 -12.05 8.98 1.89
C LYS A 69 -11.99 10.49 1.59
N GLY A 70 -10.84 10.97 1.12
CA GLY A 70 -10.61 12.38 0.82
C GLY A 70 -10.76 12.75 -0.66
N ALA A 71 -11.11 11.79 -1.51
CA ALA A 71 -11.34 11.94 -2.95
C ALA A 71 -12.82 12.08 -3.29
#